data_AF-A0A957EEL1-F1
#
_entry.id   AF-A0A957EEL1-F1
#
_cell.length_a   1.000
_cell.length_b   1.000
_cell.length_c   1.000
_cell.angle_alpha   90.00
_cell.angle_beta   90.00
_cell.angle_gamma   90.00
#
_symmetry.space_group_name_H-M   'P 1'
#
loop_
_entity.id
_entity.type
_entity.pdbx_description
1 polymer ?
#
loop_
_entity_poly.entity_id
_entity_poly.type
_entity_poly.pdbx_seq_one_letter_code
_entity_poly.pdbx_strand_id
1 'polypeptide(L)'
;KMWDRTKPTAVQLQQLADLWLTLNDMSSDDLWLSRGMERSMQDVAAMFHTYLQNYETWAMAHFPPGLLGVAHCRAMLERLPTILNSFAQLPEPALLFCRADPRFANVIQRPDGRLGLVDWEDCGLRDPARSVADLLTHPNQEDLLSDEEWGAFLRPYNTERLKTDPHFNERVHHYLALFPVFWLLGLLHYGVNHFNAGNSLKGWQPNRIPVNIQLRRYLARATCWPTQPTAADQASLAQLRFFPD
;
A
#
# COMPACT_ATOMS: atom_id res chain seq x y z
N LYS A 1 11.84 15.94 -13.81
CA LYS A 1 10.55 15.34 -14.23
C LYS A 1 10.06 14.41 -13.12
N MET A 2 8.85 14.63 -12.60
CA MET A 2 8.23 13.74 -11.60
C MET A 2 7.83 12.40 -12.24
N TRP A 3 7.93 11.29 -11.51
CA TRP A 3 7.52 9.97 -12.00
C TRP A 3 6.02 9.68 -11.85
N ASP A 4 5.19 10.68 -11.50
CA ASP A 4 3.74 10.51 -11.31
C ASP A 4 3.10 9.74 -12.48
N ARG A 5 2.58 8.54 -12.17
CA ARG A 5 2.01 7.57 -13.14
C ARG A 5 2.90 7.25 -14.35
N THR A 6 4.20 7.52 -14.25
CA THR A 6 5.19 7.23 -15.29
C THR A 6 5.85 5.90 -14.97
N LYS A 7 5.86 4.98 -15.94
CA LYS A 7 6.58 3.71 -15.82
C LYS A 7 8.10 3.95 -15.86
N PRO A 8 8.84 3.71 -14.76
CA PRO A 8 10.29 3.87 -14.76
C PRO A 8 10.98 2.76 -15.57
N THR A 9 12.18 3.02 -16.05
CA THR A 9 13.04 2.00 -16.67
C THR A 9 13.67 1.10 -15.60
N ALA A 10 14.20 -0.06 -16.01
CA ALA A 10 14.96 -0.93 -15.10
C ALA A 10 16.15 -0.21 -14.45
N VAL A 11 16.86 0.65 -15.19
CA VAL A 11 17.98 1.46 -14.66
C VAL A 11 17.50 2.41 -13.57
N GLN A 12 16.35 3.07 -13.79
CA GLN A 12 15.75 3.97 -12.82
C GLN A 12 15.30 3.24 -11.54
N LEU A 13 14.72 2.04 -11.68
CA LEU A 13 14.34 1.21 -10.55
C LEU A 13 15.55 0.74 -9.73
N GLN A 14 16.65 0.36 -10.39
CA GLN A 14 17.92 0.06 -9.72
C GLN A 14 18.44 1.28 -8.95
N GLN A 15 18.46 2.46 -9.56
CA GLN A 15 18.88 3.70 -8.89
C GLN A 15 18.00 4.03 -7.66
N LEU A 16 16.70 3.72 -7.72
CA LEU A 16 15.81 3.90 -6.57
C LEU A 16 16.17 2.92 -5.44
N ALA A 17 16.50 1.67 -5.76
CA ALA A 17 16.97 0.68 -4.78
C ALA A 17 18.28 1.14 -4.10
N ASP A 18 19.25 1.59 -4.89
CA ASP A 18 20.54 2.10 -4.38
C ASP A 18 20.33 3.30 -3.45
N LEU A 19 19.42 4.20 -3.83
CA LEU A 19 19.06 5.35 -3.00
C LEU A 19 18.38 4.95 -1.69
N TRP A 20 17.49 3.95 -1.71
CA TRP A 20 16.86 3.45 -0.49
C TRP A 20 17.86 2.79 0.45
N LEU A 21 18.79 2.00 -0.08
CA LEU A 21 19.87 1.42 0.72
C LEU A 21 20.70 2.52 1.38
N THR A 22 21.06 3.56 0.62
CA THR A 22 21.79 4.72 1.16
C THR A 22 21.04 5.40 2.31
N LEU A 23 19.72 5.56 2.20
CA LEU A 23 18.89 6.14 3.27
C LEU A 23 18.82 5.22 4.49
N ASN A 24 18.73 3.91 4.27
CA ASN A 24 18.65 2.92 5.33
C ASN A 24 19.95 2.76 6.12
N ASP A 25 21.08 3.17 5.55
CA ASP A 25 22.39 3.15 6.20
C ASP A 25 22.69 4.45 6.99
N MET A 26 21.74 5.40 7.04
CA MET A 26 21.84 6.56 7.94
C MET A 26 21.81 6.11 9.41
N SER A 27 22.57 6.78 10.28
CA SER A 27 22.50 6.50 11.72
C SER A 27 21.08 6.66 12.23
N SER A 28 20.61 5.69 13.00
CA SER A 28 19.31 5.74 13.67
C SER A 28 19.31 6.58 14.94
N ASP A 29 20.49 7.00 15.41
CA ASP A 29 20.65 7.79 16.63
C ASP A 29 19.88 9.12 16.50
N ASP A 30 19.07 9.44 17.51
CA ASP A 30 18.26 10.66 17.59
C ASP A 30 17.21 10.85 16.48
N LEU A 31 16.87 9.79 15.73
CA LEU A 31 15.79 9.83 14.73
C LEU A 31 14.42 9.47 15.34
N TRP A 32 13.37 10.06 14.79
CA TRP A 32 11.98 9.84 15.21
C TRP A 32 11.35 8.64 14.50
N LEU A 33 10.30 8.07 15.09
CA LEU A 33 9.50 7.04 14.44
C LEU A 33 8.73 7.63 13.25
N SER A 34 8.74 6.90 12.14
CA SER A 34 7.89 7.25 10.99
C SER A 34 6.41 7.25 11.38
N ARG A 35 5.62 8.12 10.75
CA ARG A 35 4.16 8.18 10.98
C ARG A 35 3.51 6.80 10.86
N GLY A 36 2.70 6.45 11.84
CA GLY A 36 1.97 5.19 11.89
C GLY A 36 2.82 3.99 12.30
N MET A 37 4.07 4.16 12.74
CA MET A 37 4.84 3.10 13.41
C MET A 37 4.53 2.99 14.90
N GLU A 38 3.94 4.02 15.49
CA GLU A 38 3.49 4.02 16.89
C GLU A 38 2.29 3.10 17.17
N ARG A 39 1.62 2.63 16.11
CA ARG A 39 0.41 1.82 16.19
C ARG A 39 0.75 0.34 16.35
N SER A 40 0.08 -0.33 17.28
CA SER A 40 0.10 -1.78 17.35
C SER A 40 -0.66 -2.41 16.17
N MET A 41 -0.44 -3.70 15.92
CA MET A 41 -1.23 -4.44 14.93
C MET A 41 -2.71 -4.51 15.30
N GLN A 42 -3.04 -4.50 16.60
CA GLN A 42 -4.41 -4.40 17.09
C GLN A 42 -5.03 -3.05 16.73
N ASP A 43 -4.29 -1.95 16.85
CA ASP A 43 -4.76 -0.61 16.45
C ASP A 43 -5.03 -0.55 14.94
N VAL A 44 -4.16 -1.17 14.14
CA VAL A 44 -4.34 -1.27 12.68
C VAL A 44 -5.61 -2.06 12.35
N ALA A 45 -5.85 -3.19 13.02
CA ALA A 45 -7.07 -3.97 12.83
C ALA A 45 -8.33 -3.19 13.23
N ALA A 46 -8.31 -2.50 14.38
CA ALA A 46 -9.42 -1.69 14.83
C ALA A 46 -9.72 -0.53 13.86
N MET A 47 -8.67 0.09 13.30
CA MET A 47 -8.79 1.12 12.25
C MET A 47 -9.49 0.57 11.01
N PHE A 48 -9.15 -0.63 10.55
CA PHE A 48 -9.81 -1.28 9.40
C PHE A 48 -11.31 -1.49 9.64
N HIS A 49 -11.68 -2.03 10.80
CA HIS A 49 -13.09 -2.20 11.15
C HIS A 49 -13.84 -0.85 11.20
N THR A 50 -13.22 0.18 11.78
CA THR A 50 -13.78 1.53 11.84
C THR A 50 -14.01 2.12 10.45
N TYR A 51 -13.03 1.99 9.54
CA TYR A 51 -13.17 2.49 8.17
C TYR A 51 -14.30 1.80 7.42
N LEU A 52 -14.42 0.47 7.56
CA LEU A 52 -15.50 -0.28 6.93
C LEU A 52 -16.87 0.10 7.50
N GLN A 53 -16.99 0.27 8.82
CA GLN A 53 -18.24 0.66 9.48
C GLN A 53 -18.71 2.06 9.05
N ASN A 54 -17.78 3.01 8.94
CA ASN A 54 -18.08 4.36 8.46
C ASN A 54 -18.57 4.33 7.01
N TYR A 55 -17.91 3.54 6.16
CA TYR A 55 -18.33 3.35 4.77
C TYR A 55 -19.69 2.64 4.66
N GLU A 56 -19.95 1.61 5.45
CA GLU A 56 -21.24 0.92 5.47
C GLU A 56 -22.37 1.86 5.86
N THR A 57 -22.17 2.67 6.90
CA THR A 57 -23.14 3.69 7.34
C THR A 57 -23.43 4.68 6.20
N TRP A 58 -22.38 5.16 5.54
CA TRP A 58 -22.53 6.04 4.38
C TRP A 58 -23.27 5.34 3.22
N ALA A 59 -22.94 4.09 2.90
CA ALA A 59 -23.55 3.34 1.81
C ALA A 59 -25.04 3.08 2.09
N MET A 60 -25.43 2.74 3.33
CA MET A 60 -26.82 2.59 3.72
C MET A 60 -27.64 3.86 3.45
N ALA A 61 -27.08 5.03 3.73
CA ALA A 61 -27.77 6.31 3.60
C ALA A 61 -27.75 6.89 2.17
N HIS A 62 -26.66 6.69 1.43
CA HIS A 62 -26.39 7.44 0.20
C HIS A 62 -26.17 6.58 -1.04
N PHE A 63 -25.76 5.32 -0.88
CA PHE A 63 -25.48 4.44 -2.02
C PHE A 63 -25.66 2.95 -1.66
N PRO A 64 -26.91 2.46 -1.51
CA PRO A 64 -27.18 1.08 -1.12
C PRO A 64 -26.50 -0.01 -1.98
N PRO A 65 -26.24 0.16 -3.30
CA PRO A 65 -25.47 -0.81 -4.06
C PRO A 65 -24.08 -1.13 -3.49
N GLY A 66 -23.47 -0.19 -2.75
CA GLY A 66 -22.19 -0.36 -2.06
C GLY A 66 -22.19 -1.44 -0.98
N LEU A 67 -23.37 -1.81 -0.44
CA LEU A 67 -23.50 -2.82 0.60
C LEU A 67 -23.08 -4.22 0.16
N LEU A 68 -23.16 -4.53 -1.15
CA LEU A 68 -22.61 -5.76 -1.68
C LEU A 68 -21.09 -5.81 -1.47
N GLY A 69 -20.39 -4.70 -1.72
CA GLY A 69 -18.96 -4.58 -1.46
C GLY A 69 -18.61 -4.72 0.02
N VAL A 70 -19.45 -4.19 0.92
CA VAL A 70 -19.28 -4.32 2.38
C VAL A 70 -19.24 -5.78 2.81
N ALA A 71 -20.15 -6.62 2.30
CA ALA A 71 -20.19 -8.04 2.64
C ALA A 71 -18.86 -8.75 2.29
N HIS A 72 -18.30 -8.45 1.11
CA HIS A 72 -16.99 -8.98 0.72
C HIS A 72 -15.84 -8.47 1.60
N CYS A 73 -15.85 -7.17 1.96
CA CYS A 73 -14.86 -6.61 2.87
C CYS A 73 -14.93 -7.26 4.26
N ARG A 74 -16.13 -7.53 4.78
CA ARG A 74 -16.32 -8.23 6.08
C ARG A 74 -15.71 -9.63 6.05
N ALA A 75 -16.06 -10.42 5.04
CA ALA A 75 -15.52 -11.78 4.87
C ALA A 75 -13.98 -11.79 4.73
N MET A 76 -13.41 -10.78 4.06
CA MET A 76 -11.97 -10.60 3.97
C MET A 76 -11.34 -10.27 5.33
N LEU A 77 -11.96 -9.38 6.12
CA LEU A 77 -11.47 -9.02 7.46
C LEU A 77 -11.56 -10.17 8.48
N GLU A 78 -12.44 -11.15 8.31
CA GLU A 78 -12.48 -12.35 9.16
C GLU A 78 -11.17 -13.15 9.14
N ARG A 79 -10.35 -13.00 8.09
CA ARG A 79 -9.04 -13.66 7.95
C ARG A 79 -7.90 -12.88 8.60
N LEU A 80 -8.13 -11.61 8.93
CA LEU A 80 -7.09 -10.71 9.46
C LEU A 80 -6.46 -11.23 10.76
N PRO A 81 -7.19 -11.77 11.76
CA PRO A 81 -6.58 -12.27 12.98
C PRO A 81 -5.53 -13.35 12.74
N THR A 82 -5.76 -14.27 11.79
CA THR A 82 -4.78 -15.31 11.43
C THR A 82 -3.51 -14.70 10.84
N ILE A 83 -3.65 -13.71 9.96
CA ILE A 83 -2.50 -13.01 9.35
C ILE A 83 -1.70 -12.28 10.43
N LEU A 84 -2.37 -11.55 11.33
CA LEU A 84 -1.72 -10.80 12.40
C LEU A 84 -1.04 -11.71 13.42
N ASN A 85 -1.67 -12.84 13.78
CA ASN A 85 -1.08 -13.82 14.70
C ASN A 85 0.20 -14.43 14.13
N SER A 86 0.19 -14.76 12.82
CA SER A 86 1.39 -15.26 12.13
C SER A 86 2.48 -14.20 12.06
N PHE A 87 2.12 -12.95 11.78
CA PHE A 87 3.07 -11.86 11.70
C PHE A 87 3.72 -11.58 13.08
N ALA A 88 2.93 -11.63 14.16
CA ALA A 88 3.42 -11.44 15.52
C ALA A 88 4.42 -12.52 16.01
N GLN A 89 4.59 -13.63 15.26
CA GLN A 89 5.62 -14.63 15.57
C GLN A 89 7.02 -14.25 15.04
N LEU A 90 7.11 -13.27 14.14
CA LEU A 90 8.39 -12.85 13.60
C LEU A 90 9.17 -11.99 14.59
N PRO A 91 10.51 -12.08 14.61
CA PRO A 91 11.32 -11.20 15.44
C PRO A 91 11.08 -9.72 15.11
N GLU A 92 11.16 -8.87 16.14
CA GLU A 92 11.11 -7.43 15.98
C GLU A 92 12.21 -6.95 15.01
N PRO A 93 11.89 -6.13 14.00
CA PRO A 93 12.86 -5.66 13.02
C PRO A 93 13.77 -4.58 13.59
N ALA A 94 14.99 -4.50 13.06
CA ALA A 94 15.75 -3.26 13.15
C ALA A 94 15.02 -2.15 12.37
N LEU A 95 14.67 -1.06 13.05
CA LEU A 95 14.05 0.09 12.39
C LEU A 95 15.12 0.94 11.73
N LEU A 96 14.95 1.23 10.44
CA LEU A 96 15.88 2.05 9.66
C LEU A 96 15.17 3.31 9.18
N PHE A 97 15.94 4.36 8.85
CA PHE A 97 15.35 5.57 8.30
C PHE A 97 14.72 5.29 6.94
N CYS A 98 13.40 5.43 6.87
CA CYS A 98 12.57 5.17 5.70
C CYS A 98 11.69 6.37 5.39
N ARG A 99 11.27 6.48 4.13
CA ARG A 99 10.44 7.59 3.65
C ARG A 99 8.96 7.53 4.09
N ALA A 100 8.42 6.34 4.28
CA ALA A 100 7.05 6.05 4.72
C ALA A 100 5.87 6.32 3.76
N ASP A 101 6.02 7.17 2.73
CA ASP A 101 5.12 7.28 1.58
C ASP A 101 5.89 7.03 0.25
N PRO A 102 6.22 5.76 -0.05
CA PRO A 102 7.09 5.40 -1.16
C PRO A 102 6.35 5.33 -2.51
N ARG A 103 5.76 6.45 -2.96
CA ARG A 103 5.03 6.52 -4.25
C ARG A 103 5.82 7.17 -5.38
N PHE A 104 5.50 6.83 -6.64
CA PHE A 104 6.22 7.37 -7.80
C PHE A 104 5.99 8.87 -8.04
N ALA A 105 4.81 9.40 -7.71
CA ALA A 105 4.56 10.85 -7.67
C ALA A 105 5.54 11.62 -6.78
N ASN A 106 6.24 10.90 -5.94
CA ASN A 106 7.12 11.39 -4.92
C ASN A 106 8.60 11.24 -5.34
N VAL A 107 8.88 10.78 -6.57
CA VAL A 107 10.23 10.67 -7.15
C VAL A 107 10.41 11.66 -8.29
N ILE A 108 11.54 12.37 -8.30
CA ILE A 108 11.93 13.34 -9.32
C ILE A 108 13.19 12.87 -10.04
N GLN A 109 13.08 12.67 -11.35
CA GLN A 109 14.25 12.56 -12.23
C GLN A 109 14.86 13.94 -12.45
N ARG A 110 16.10 14.15 -12.02
CA ARG A 110 16.85 15.38 -12.26
C ARG A 110 17.46 15.39 -13.68
N PRO A 111 17.76 16.58 -14.26
CA PRO A 111 18.35 16.69 -15.60
C PRO A 111 19.69 15.97 -15.77
N ASP A 112 20.44 15.83 -14.67
CA ASP A 112 21.73 15.14 -14.62
C ASP A 112 21.61 13.61 -14.44
N GLY A 113 20.40 13.06 -14.51
CA GLY A 113 20.16 11.62 -14.39
C GLY A 113 20.04 11.11 -12.94
N ARG A 114 20.28 11.94 -11.92
CA ARG A 114 20.06 11.55 -10.51
C ARG A 114 18.58 11.57 -10.13
N LEU A 115 18.24 10.79 -9.10
CA LEU A 115 16.91 10.83 -8.47
C LEU A 115 16.90 11.80 -7.29
N GLY A 116 15.78 12.50 -7.12
CA GLY A 116 15.44 13.25 -5.93
C GLY A 116 14.13 12.75 -5.34
N LEU A 117 14.00 12.80 -4.02
CA LEU A 117 12.78 12.45 -3.29
C LEU A 117 12.26 13.71 -2.59
N VAL A 118 10.93 13.86 -2.56
CA VAL A 118 10.22 14.98 -1.92
C VAL A 118 9.32 14.49 -0.80
N ASP A 119 8.43 15.31 -0.25
CA ASP A 119 7.33 14.84 0.62
C ASP A 119 7.81 13.92 1.76
N TRP A 120 8.61 14.49 2.65
CA TRP A 120 9.31 13.79 3.74
C TRP A 120 8.53 13.83 5.06
N GLU A 121 7.30 14.34 5.07
CA GLU A 121 6.53 14.60 6.30
C GLU A 121 6.18 13.33 7.11
N ASP A 122 6.20 12.17 6.46
CA ASP A 122 5.91 10.87 7.09
C ASP A 122 7.17 10.02 7.37
N CYS A 123 8.35 10.50 6.98
CA CYS A 123 9.60 9.76 7.11
C CYS A 123 9.99 9.53 8.58
N GLY A 124 10.90 8.59 8.80
CA GLY A 124 11.43 8.25 10.13
C GLY A 124 11.84 6.79 10.21
N LEU A 125 12.15 6.34 11.42
CA LEU A 125 12.47 4.95 11.73
C LEU A 125 11.24 4.05 11.48
N ARG A 126 11.39 3.05 10.61
CA ARG A 126 10.36 2.07 10.22
C ARG A 126 11.02 0.78 9.74
N ASP A 127 10.28 -0.33 9.77
CA ASP A 127 10.70 -1.58 9.14
C ASP A 127 10.83 -1.40 7.61
N PRO A 128 12.01 -1.61 7.01
CA PRO A 128 12.20 -1.56 5.57
C PRO A 128 11.24 -2.46 4.78
N ALA A 129 10.85 -3.62 5.35
CA ALA A 129 9.92 -4.54 4.73
C ALA A 129 8.54 -3.91 4.49
N ARG A 130 8.10 -3.05 5.43
CA ARG A 130 6.86 -2.27 5.31
C ARG A 130 6.93 -1.31 4.12
N SER A 131 8.05 -0.62 3.97
CA SER A 131 8.26 0.35 2.89
C SER A 131 8.24 -0.33 1.51
N VAL A 132 8.82 -1.52 1.39
CA VAL A 132 8.76 -2.31 0.14
C VAL A 132 7.33 -2.76 -0.16
N ALA A 133 6.63 -3.33 0.81
CA ALA A 133 5.25 -3.78 0.58
C ALA A 133 4.32 -2.62 0.21
N ASP A 134 4.50 -1.45 0.82
CA ASP A 134 3.77 -0.24 0.44
C ASP A 134 4.09 0.17 -1.00
N LEU A 135 5.37 0.31 -1.36
CA LEU A 135 5.81 0.67 -2.71
C LEU A 135 5.17 -0.22 -3.79
N LEU A 136 5.12 -1.54 -3.55
CA LEU A 136 4.57 -2.52 -4.50
C LEU A 136 3.05 -2.44 -4.64
N THR A 137 2.36 -1.96 -3.62
CA THR A 137 0.88 -1.95 -3.56
C THR A 137 0.28 -0.56 -3.65
N HIS A 138 1.10 0.49 -3.60
CA HIS A 138 0.64 1.86 -3.50
C HIS A 138 -0.19 2.29 -4.74
N PRO A 139 -1.36 2.96 -4.56
CA PRO A 139 -2.30 3.27 -5.63
C PRO A 139 -1.72 4.08 -6.79
N ASN A 140 -0.68 4.87 -6.55
CA ASN A 140 -0.01 5.64 -7.60
C ASN A 140 0.75 4.76 -8.61
N GLN A 141 1.18 3.55 -8.27
CA GLN A 141 1.97 2.72 -9.20
C GLN A 141 1.53 1.24 -9.27
N GLU A 142 0.44 0.88 -8.60
CA GLU A 142 -0.01 -0.52 -8.43
C GLU A 142 -0.23 -1.34 -9.70
N ASP A 143 -0.34 -0.70 -10.86
CA ASP A 143 -0.65 -1.32 -12.15
C ASP A 143 0.33 -0.92 -13.27
N LEU A 144 1.46 -0.29 -12.92
CA LEU A 144 2.43 0.21 -13.90
C LEU A 144 3.51 -0.82 -14.29
N LEU A 145 3.85 -1.71 -13.35
CA LEU A 145 4.97 -2.64 -13.47
C LEU A 145 4.47 -4.08 -13.27
N SER A 146 5.00 -5.01 -14.06
CA SER A 146 4.86 -6.43 -13.80
C SER A 146 5.79 -6.90 -12.67
N ASP A 147 5.54 -8.09 -12.14
CA ASP A 147 6.42 -8.73 -11.14
C ASP A 147 7.86 -8.87 -11.65
N GLU A 148 8.05 -9.15 -12.95
CA GLU A 148 9.37 -9.24 -13.57
C GLU A 148 10.09 -7.89 -13.59
N GLU A 149 9.37 -6.82 -13.93
CA GLU A 149 9.92 -5.46 -14.01
C GLU A 149 10.31 -4.92 -12.63
N TRP A 150 9.54 -5.26 -11.59
CA TRP A 150 9.91 -4.98 -10.21
C TRP A 150 11.23 -5.62 -9.79
N GLY A 151 11.65 -6.69 -10.48
CA GLY A 151 12.92 -7.36 -10.23
C GLY A 151 14.14 -6.44 -10.30
N ALA A 152 14.08 -5.36 -11.08
CA ALA A 152 15.16 -4.36 -11.16
C ALA A 152 15.35 -3.55 -9.87
N PHE A 153 14.30 -3.38 -9.07
CA PHE A 153 14.38 -2.78 -7.73
C PHE A 153 14.59 -3.86 -6.65
N LEU A 154 13.80 -4.93 -6.69
CA LEU A 154 13.72 -5.91 -5.60
C LEU A 154 15.00 -6.74 -5.46
N ARG A 155 15.62 -7.17 -6.56
CA ARG A 155 16.80 -8.04 -6.50
C ARG A 155 17.97 -7.41 -5.74
N PRO A 156 18.50 -6.23 -6.12
CA PRO A 156 19.61 -5.61 -5.38
C PRO A 156 19.22 -5.27 -3.94
N TYR A 157 18.01 -4.73 -3.72
CA TYR A 157 17.55 -4.31 -2.40
C TYR A 157 17.45 -5.50 -1.44
N ASN A 158 16.78 -6.58 -1.86
CA ASN A 158 16.63 -7.78 -1.05
C ASN A 158 17.98 -8.47 -0.80
N THR A 159 18.86 -8.52 -1.80
CA THR A 159 20.22 -9.09 -1.64
C THR A 159 20.98 -8.38 -0.53
N GLU A 160 20.95 -7.06 -0.47
CA GLU A 160 21.63 -6.32 0.60
C GLU A 160 20.94 -6.47 1.95
N ARG A 161 19.60 -6.37 2.01
CA ARG A 161 18.87 -6.46 3.29
C ARG A 161 18.98 -7.84 3.94
N LEU A 162 18.97 -8.92 3.15
CA LEU A 162 19.11 -10.28 3.68
C LEU A 162 20.47 -10.58 4.31
N LYS A 163 21.51 -9.76 4.06
CA LYS A 163 22.81 -9.91 4.74
C LYS A 163 22.73 -9.57 6.22
N THR A 164 21.84 -8.65 6.59
CA THR A 164 21.69 -8.15 7.96
C THR A 164 20.37 -8.56 8.62
N ASP A 165 19.40 -9.01 7.83
CA ASP A 165 18.06 -9.35 8.30
C ASP A 165 17.50 -10.58 7.57
N PRO A 166 17.69 -11.79 8.13
CA PRO A 166 17.22 -13.04 7.53
C PRO A 166 15.69 -13.13 7.37
N HIS A 167 14.92 -12.37 8.17
CA HIS A 167 13.45 -12.41 8.18
C HIS A 167 12.80 -11.33 7.30
N PHE A 168 13.61 -10.51 6.62
CA PHE A 168 13.13 -9.39 5.80
C PHE A 168 12.03 -9.81 4.80
N ASN A 169 12.27 -10.88 4.02
CA ASN A 169 11.30 -11.34 3.01
C ASN A 169 10.01 -11.88 3.63
N GLU A 170 10.09 -12.53 4.79
CA GLU A 170 8.91 -13.04 5.52
C GLU A 170 8.05 -11.86 6.01
N ARG A 171 8.68 -10.78 6.50
CA ARG A 171 7.95 -9.57 6.87
C ARG A 171 7.36 -8.86 5.65
N VAL A 172 8.08 -8.78 4.51
CA VAL A 172 7.52 -8.24 3.26
C VAL A 172 6.27 -9.04 2.86
N HIS A 173 6.32 -10.38 2.95
CA HIS A 173 5.17 -11.23 2.69
C HIS A 173 3.99 -10.88 3.60
N HIS A 174 4.17 -10.75 4.92
CA HIS A 174 3.07 -10.36 5.80
C HIS A 174 2.53 -8.95 5.52
N TYR A 175 3.40 -7.99 5.24
CA TYR A 175 2.93 -6.65 4.86
C TYR A 175 2.18 -6.66 3.53
N LEU A 176 2.57 -7.47 2.55
CA LEU A 176 1.82 -7.64 1.30
C LEU A 176 0.43 -8.26 1.50
N ALA A 177 0.20 -8.99 2.61
CA ALA A 177 -1.14 -9.40 3.02
C ALA A 177 -1.98 -8.23 3.58
N LEU A 178 -1.33 -7.27 4.24
CA LEU A 178 -2.00 -6.17 4.95
C LEU A 178 -2.24 -4.95 4.09
N PHE A 179 -1.30 -4.57 3.22
CA PHE A 179 -1.39 -3.34 2.45
C PHE A 179 -2.56 -3.30 1.46
N PRO A 180 -2.94 -4.39 0.77
CA PRO A 180 -4.17 -4.40 -0.03
C PRO A 180 -5.42 -4.09 0.81
N VAL A 181 -5.49 -4.60 2.04
CA VAL A 181 -6.56 -4.29 3.00
C VAL A 181 -6.53 -2.81 3.40
N PHE A 182 -5.33 -2.31 3.72
CA PHE A 182 -5.11 -0.91 4.05
C PHE A 182 -5.58 0.02 2.93
N TRP A 183 -5.13 -0.20 1.70
CA TRP A 183 -5.49 0.66 0.57
C TRP A 183 -6.96 0.55 0.20
N LEU A 184 -7.56 -0.65 0.27
CA LEU A 184 -8.99 -0.84 0.08
C LEU A 184 -9.80 0.02 1.05
N LEU A 185 -9.59 -0.18 2.36
CA LEU A 185 -10.39 0.46 3.40
C LEU A 185 -10.04 1.95 3.55
N GLY A 186 -8.78 2.31 3.32
CA GLY A 186 -8.32 3.69 3.27
C GLY A 186 -9.01 4.47 2.14
N LEU A 187 -9.10 3.89 0.93
CA LEU A 187 -9.82 4.53 -0.18
C LEU A 187 -11.33 4.65 0.07
N LEU A 188 -11.96 3.66 0.71
CA LEU A 188 -13.35 3.78 1.15
C LEU A 188 -13.52 4.95 2.14
N HIS A 189 -12.64 5.03 3.14
CA HIS A 189 -12.64 6.10 4.13
C HIS A 189 -12.42 7.48 3.49
N TYR A 190 -11.45 7.59 2.58
CA TYR A 190 -11.19 8.83 1.84
C TYR A 190 -12.37 9.26 0.97
N GLY A 191 -13.08 8.31 0.35
CA GLY A 191 -14.28 8.62 -0.43
C GLY A 191 -15.41 9.17 0.43
N VAL A 192 -15.66 8.55 1.60
CA VAL A 192 -16.64 9.07 2.56
C VAL A 192 -16.26 10.48 3.03
N ASN A 193 -15.00 10.73 3.35
CA ASN A 193 -14.53 12.05 3.75
C ASN A 193 -14.64 13.08 2.61
N HIS A 194 -14.34 12.66 1.37
CA HIS A 194 -14.47 13.50 0.18
C HIS A 194 -15.92 13.96 -0.02
N PHE A 195 -16.88 13.04 0.13
CA PHE A 195 -18.31 13.33 0.08
C PHE A 195 -18.75 14.26 1.22
N ASN A 196 -18.32 13.97 2.46
CA ASN A 196 -18.67 14.79 3.62
C ASN A 196 -18.11 16.21 3.54
N ALA A 197 -17.01 16.42 2.82
CA ALA A 197 -16.46 17.74 2.49
C ALA A 197 -17.25 18.45 1.36
N GLY A 198 -18.37 17.90 0.91
CA GLY A 198 -19.24 18.48 -0.12
C GLY A 198 -18.81 18.20 -1.55
N ASN A 199 -17.83 17.31 -1.78
CA ASN A 199 -17.36 16.99 -3.12
C ASN A 199 -18.17 15.85 -3.75
N SER A 200 -18.26 15.87 -5.08
CA SER A 200 -18.90 14.80 -5.84
C SER A 200 -18.01 13.56 -5.90
N LEU A 201 -18.58 12.40 -5.60
CA LEU A 201 -17.93 11.10 -5.84
C LEU A 201 -18.06 10.61 -7.29
N LYS A 202 -18.94 11.24 -8.07
CA LYS A 202 -19.15 10.90 -9.48
C LYS A 202 -17.88 11.18 -10.27
N GLY A 203 -17.35 10.17 -10.97
CA GLY A 203 -16.10 10.27 -11.70
C GLY A 203 -14.87 10.47 -10.82
N TRP A 204 -14.93 10.13 -9.52
CA TRP A 204 -13.76 10.25 -8.64
C TRP A 204 -12.66 9.25 -9.04
N GLN A 205 -11.49 9.80 -9.37
CA GLN A 205 -10.34 9.07 -9.92
C GLN A 205 -9.05 9.36 -9.14
N PRO A 206 -8.93 8.92 -7.87
CA PRO A 206 -7.69 9.06 -7.12
C PRO A 206 -6.54 8.41 -7.92
N ASN A 207 -5.43 9.13 -8.10
CA ASN A 207 -4.29 8.69 -8.92
C ASN A 207 -4.63 8.37 -10.39
N ARG A 208 -5.66 9.02 -10.97
CA ARG A 208 -6.07 8.88 -12.37
C ARG A 208 -6.59 7.49 -12.76
N ILE A 209 -7.07 6.72 -11.78
CA ILE A 209 -7.76 5.45 -12.01
C ILE A 209 -9.15 5.57 -11.38
N PRO A 210 -10.24 5.14 -12.06
CA PRO A 210 -11.56 5.09 -11.44
C PRO A 210 -11.55 4.34 -10.11
N VAL A 211 -12.05 4.97 -9.06
CA VAL A 211 -11.97 4.43 -7.70
C VAL A 211 -12.58 3.03 -7.58
N ASN A 212 -13.70 2.78 -8.26
CA ASN A 212 -14.35 1.47 -8.28
C ASN A 212 -13.45 0.38 -8.89
N ILE A 213 -12.58 0.72 -9.86
CA ILE A 213 -11.59 -0.22 -10.41
C ILE A 213 -10.50 -0.51 -9.36
N GLN A 214 -9.93 0.51 -8.72
CA GLN A 214 -8.92 0.33 -7.67
C GLN A 214 -9.45 -0.52 -6.51
N LEU A 215 -10.64 -0.19 -5.99
CA LEU A 215 -11.25 -0.92 -4.87
C LEU A 215 -11.46 -2.41 -5.21
N ARG A 216 -11.93 -2.73 -6.42
CA ARG A 216 -12.05 -4.14 -6.85
C ARG A 216 -10.70 -4.85 -6.95
N ARG A 217 -9.65 -4.17 -7.43
CA ARG A 217 -8.29 -4.74 -7.51
C ARG A 217 -7.74 -5.04 -6.12
N TYR A 218 -7.89 -4.11 -5.17
CA TYR A 218 -7.44 -4.33 -3.80
C TYR A 218 -8.23 -5.39 -3.07
N LEU A 219 -9.56 -5.43 -3.26
CA LEU A 219 -10.39 -6.51 -2.74
C LEU A 219 -9.93 -7.87 -3.31
N ALA A 220 -9.72 -7.98 -4.61
CA ALA A 220 -9.22 -9.20 -5.24
C ALA A 220 -7.88 -9.63 -4.63
N ARG A 221 -6.90 -8.71 -4.52
CA ARG A 221 -5.58 -8.99 -3.93
C ARG A 221 -5.69 -9.48 -2.48
N ALA A 222 -6.50 -8.79 -1.66
CA ALA A 222 -6.70 -9.18 -0.27
C ALA A 222 -7.38 -10.54 -0.14
N THR A 223 -8.36 -10.84 -1.00
CA THR A 223 -9.09 -12.12 -0.98
C THR A 223 -8.25 -13.28 -1.51
N CYS A 224 -7.43 -13.08 -2.54
CA CYS A 224 -6.62 -14.16 -3.14
C CYS A 224 -5.33 -14.43 -2.37
N TRP A 225 -4.87 -13.53 -1.49
CA TRP A 225 -3.61 -13.70 -0.75
C TRP A 225 -3.49 -15.11 -0.11
N PRO A 226 -2.37 -15.83 -0.28
CA PRO A 226 -1.07 -15.38 -0.82
C PRO A 226 -0.89 -15.47 -2.33
N THR A 227 -1.90 -15.87 -3.10
CA THR A 227 -1.80 -15.95 -4.55
C THR A 227 -2.18 -14.62 -5.22
N GLN A 228 -1.65 -14.40 -6.42
CA GLN A 228 -2.07 -13.27 -7.24
C GLN A 228 -3.49 -13.52 -7.78
N PRO A 229 -4.36 -12.49 -7.82
CA PRO A 229 -5.68 -12.62 -8.41
C PRO A 229 -5.62 -12.99 -9.88
N THR A 230 -6.40 -14.00 -10.27
CA THR A 230 -6.58 -14.37 -11.67
C THR A 230 -7.57 -13.42 -12.38
N ALA A 231 -7.65 -13.52 -13.71
CA ALA A 231 -8.68 -12.81 -14.47
C ALA A 231 -10.11 -13.21 -14.05
N ALA A 232 -10.31 -14.47 -13.64
CA ALA A 232 -11.59 -14.96 -13.15
C ALA A 232 -11.96 -14.34 -11.80
N ASP A 233 -11.00 -14.21 -10.88
CA ASP A 233 -11.21 -13.55 -9.58
C ASP A 233 -11.64 -12.10 -9.78
N GLN A 234 -10.96 -11.37 -10.67
CA GLN A 234 -11.33 -9.99 -10.99
C GLN A 234 -12.70 -9.89 -11.68
N ALA A 235 -13.01 -10.79 -12.60
CA ALA A 235 -14.30 -10.83 -13.28
C ALA A 235 -15.46 -11.08 -12.30
N SER A 236 -15.24 -11.92 -11.28
CA SER A 236 -16.24 -12.21 -10.24
C SER A 236 -16.63 -10.99 -9.39
N LEU A 237 -15.82 -9.93 -9.42
CA LEU A 237 -16.06 -8.68 -8.68
C LEU A 237 -16.55 -7.55 -9.59
N ALA A 238 -16.64 -7.74 -10.92
CA ALA A 238 -16.86 -6.67 -11.89
C ALA A 238 -18.17 -5.89 -11.68
N GLN A 239 -19.20 -6.55 -11.14
CA GLN A 239 -20.49 -5.97 -10.79
C GLN A 239 -20.45 -5.10 -9.54
N LEU A 240 -19.42 -5.22 -8.69
CA LEU A 240 -19.33 -4.43 -7.47
C LEU A 240 -19.11 -2.96 -7.81
N ARG A 241 -19.87 -2.10 -7.12
CA ARG A 241 -19.76 -0.65 -7.15
C ARG A 241 -19.73 -0.18 -5.71
N PHE A 242 -18.64 0.46 -5.31
CA PHE A 242 -18.47 1.01 -3.98
C PHE A 242 -18.93 2.47 -3.92
N PHE A 243 -18.74 3.21 -5.01
CA PHE A 243 -19.22 4.59 -5.17
C PHE A 243 -20.02 4.73 -6.48
N PRO A 244 -20.84 5.78 -6.64
CA PRO A 244 -21.45 6.11 -7.92
C PRO A 244 -20.41 6.32 -9.02
N ASP A 245 -20.69 5.86 -10.25
CA ASP A 245 -19.83 6.05 -11.43
C ASP A 245 -19.86 7.51 -11.93
#